data_AF-A0A318CV57-F1
#
_entry.id   AF-A0A318CV57-F1
#
_cell.length_a   1.000
_cell.length_b   1.000
_cell.length_c   1.000
_cell.angle_alpha   90.00
_cell.angle_beta   90.00
_cell.angle_gamma   90.00
#
_symmetry.space_group_name_H-M   'P 1'
#
loop_
_entity.id
_entity.type
_entity.pdbx_description
1 polymer ?
#
loop_
_entity_poly.entity_id
_entity_poly.type
_entity_poly.pdbx_seq_one_letter_code
_entity_poly.pdbx_strand_id
1 'polypeptide(L)'
;MQDELGLYYHPILENKKIRMYVRAGSDSVEFRMWNADDPGMWDDHGWVEWPAIQQAADLYKEEGRGKPPLHLYDIEIAVRLLKDSL
;
A
#
# COMPACT_ATOMS: atom_id res chain seq x y z
N MET A 1 -10.39 8.62 2.35
CA MET A 1 -11.27 7.88 1.41
C MET A 1 -11.47 6.49 2.00
N GLN A 2 -12.68 5.97 1.97
CA GLN A 2 -13.05 4.71 2.62
C GLN A 2 -14.15 4.01 1.82
N ASP A 3 -14.09 2.68 1.74
CA ASP A 3 -15.19 1.84 1.25
C ASP A 3 -15.31 0.55 2.10
N GLU A 4 -16.04 -0.44 1.60
CA GLU A 4 -16.28 -1.72 2.28
C GLU A 4 -15.00 -2.53 2.57
N LEU A 5 -13.93 -2.32 1.79
CA LEU A 5 -12.63 -2.99 2.00
C LEU A 5 -11.72 -2.22 2.98
N GLY A 6 -12.08 -0.97 3.31
CA GLY A 6 -11.41 -0.16 4.33
C GLY A 6 -10.94 1.21 3.85
N LEU A 7 -10.00 1.79 4.59
CA LEU A 7 -9.37 3.05 4.25
C LEU A 7 -8.39 2.85 3.10
N TYR A 8 -8.40 3.77 2.14
CA TYR A 8 -7.49 3.71 1.01
C TYR A 8 -7.09 5.08 0.51
N TYR A 9 -6.03 5.10 -0.31
CA TYR A 9 -5.69 6.22 -1.18
C TYR A 9 -5.43 5.73 -2.61
N HIS A 10 -5.36 6.68 -3.55
CA HIS A 10 -4.97 6.39 -4.92
C HIS A 10 -3.47 6.64 -5.09
N PRO A 11 -2.64 5.60 -5.19
CA PRO A 11 -1.19 5.76 -5.30
C PRO A 11 -0.76 6.37 -6.64
N ILE A 12 -1.63 6.29 -7.65
CA ILE A 12 -1.46 6.94 -8.95
C ILE A 12 -2.69 7.81 -9.16
N LEU A 13 -2.51 9.14 -9.19
CA LEU A 13 -3.64 10.08 -9.22
C LEU A 13 -4.45 9.95 -10.50
N GLU A 14 -3.79 9.69 -11.62
CA GLU A 14 -4.36 9.50 -12.96
C GLU A 14 -5.05 8.14 -13.11
N ASN A 15 -4.74 7.16 -12.26
CA ASN A 15 -5.31 5.82 -12.33
C ASN A 15 -6.09 5.46 -11.06
N LYS A 16 -7.39 5.80 -11.06
CA LYS A 16 -8.31 5.52 -9.95
C LYS A 16 -8.71 4.04 -9.81
N LYS A 17 -8.31 3.20 -10.75
CA LYS A 17 -8.56 1.75 -10.69
C LYS A 17 -7.63 1.06 -9.70
N ILE A 18 -6.48 1.67 -9.41
CA ILE A 18 -5.55 1.19 -8.39
C ILE A 18 -5.87 1.91 -7.09
N ARG A 19 -5.96 1.12 -6.01
CA ARG A 19 -6.12 1.61 -4.64
C ARG A 19 -5.06 0.97 -3.78
N MET A 20 -4.51 1.76 -2.87
CA MET A 20 -3.68 1.26 -1.78
C MET A 20 -4.51 1.36 -0.51
N TYR A 21 -4.91 0.20 0.00
CA TYR A 21 -5.60 0.08 1.27
C TYR A 21 -4.60 0.17 2.42
N VAL A 22 -5.02 0.81 3.51
CA VAL A 22 -4.20 1.05 4.69
C VAL A 22 -4.99 0.68 5.95
N ARG A 23 -4.30 0.07 6.92
CA ARG A 23 -4.86 -0.17 8.25
C ARG A 23 -3.78 -0.03 9.32
N ALA A 24 -4.22 0.19 10.56
CA ALA A 24 -3.35 0.03 11.72
C ALA A 24 -3.13 -1.47 11.94
N GLY A 25 -1.89 -1.93 11.83
CA GLY A 25 -1.46 -3.25 12.30
C GLY A 25 -1.12 -3.21 13.79
N SER A 26 -0.64 -4.34 14.32
CA SER A 26 -0.22 -4.47 15.72
C SER A 26 0.96 -3.56 16.06
N ASP A 27 1.96 -3.51 15.17
CA ASP A 27 3.23 -2.81 15.42
C ASP A 27 3.53 -1.70 14.40
N SER A 28 2.90 -1.74 13.22
CA SER A 28 3.13 -0.78 12.15
C SER A 28 1.90 -0.59 11.25
N VAL A 29 1.96 0.40 10.36
CA VAL A 29 0.96 0.56 9.31
C VAL A 29 1.12 -0.57 8.29
N GLU A 30 0.00 -1.17 7.92
CA GLU A 30 -0.05 -2.21 6.90
C GLU A 30 -0.68 -1.69 5.62
N PHE A 31 -0.19 -2.19 4.50
CA PHE A 31 -0.61 -1.81 3.15
C PHE A 31 -1.11 -3.04 2.39
N ARG A 32 -2.14 -2.85 1.56
CA ARG A 32 -2.61 -3.89 0.64
C ARG A 32 -3.07 -3.25 -0.66
N MET A 33 -2.56 -3.77 -1.77
CA MET A 33 -2.92 -3.27 -3.09
C MET A 33 -4.21 -3.91 -3.58
N TRP A 34 -4.97 -3.13 -4.33
CA TRP A 34 -6.14 -3.59 -5.05
C TRP A 34 -6.19 -2.93 -6.42
N ASN A 35 -6.66 -3.68 -7.43
CA ASN A 35 -6.83 -3.19 -8.78
C ASN A 35 -8.21 -3.60 -9.31
N ALA A 36 -9.01 -2.63 -9.78
CA ALA A 36 -10.32 -2.91 -10.36
C ALA A 36 -10.27 -3.78 -11.62
N ASP A 37 -9.18 -3.69 -12.39
CA ASP A 37 -8.99 -4.49 -13.60
C ASP A 37 -8.47 -5.91 -13.30
N ASP A 38 -8.05 -6.17 -12.06
CA ASP A 38 -7.58 -7.47 -11.60
C ASP A 38 -8.14 -7.79 -10.19
N PRO A 39 -9.41 -8.20 -10.08
CA PRO A 39 -10.04 -8.48 -8.78
C PRO A 39 -9.36 -9.61 -8.01
N GLY A 40 -8.75 -10.58 -8.71
CA GLY A 40 -8.03 -11.71 -8.11
C GLY A 40 -6.81 -11.27 -7.29
N MET A 41 -6.22 -10.12 -7.63
CA MET A 41 -5.13 -9.50 -6.86
C MET A 41 -5.49 -9.35 -5.38
N TRP A 42 -6.73 -9.05 -5.05
CA TRP A 42 -7.11 -8.92 -3.64
C TRP A 42 -6.92 -10.25 -2.92
N ASP A 43 -7.43 -11.34 -3.46
CA ASP A 43 -7.39 -12.65 -2.82
C ASP A 43 -5.98 -13.24 -2.80
N ASP A 44 -5.20 -12.98 -3.86
CA ASP A 44 -3.83 -13.47 -4.00
C ASP A 44 -2.81 -12.72 -3.12
N HIS A 45 -3.10 -11.47 -2.77
CA HIS A 45 -2.18 -10.63 -1.99
C HIS A 45 -2.66 -10.40 -0.55
N GLY A 46 -1.72 -10.52 0.39
CA GLY A 46 -1.94 -10.19 1.80
C GLY A 46 -1.65 -8.74 2.16
N TRP A 47 -1.83 -8.43 3.44
CA TRP A 47 -1.34 -7.19 4.04
C TRP A 47 0.18 -7.26 4.21
N VAL A 48 0.86 -6.14 3.97
CA VAL A 48 2.31 -6.02 4.11
C VAL A 48 2.63 -4.87 5.04
N GLU A 49 3.45 -5.15 6.05
CA GLU A 49 3.89 -4.17 7.03
C GLU A 49 4.89 -3.18 6.43
N TRP A 50 4.85 -1.93 6.89
CA TRP A 50 5.78 -0.88 6.45
C TRP A 50 7.27 -1.27 6.57
N PRO A 51 7.75 -1.88 7.67
CA PRO A 51 9.15 -2.32 7.77
C PRO A 51 9.53 -3.37 6.71
N ALA A 52 8.62 -4.27 6.35
CA ALA A 52 8.88 -5.27 5.30
C ALA A 52 9.00 -4.61 3.91
N ILE A 53 8.18 -3.58 3.63
CA ILE A 53 8.29 -2.78 2.40
C ILE A 53 9.64 -2.04 2.34
N GLN A 54 10.08 -1.47 3.47
CA GLN A 54 11.38 -0.81 3.57
C GLN A 54 12.54 -1.79 3.38
N GLN A 55 12.48 -2.97 3.99
CA GLN A 55 13.50 -4.00 3.80
C GLN A 55 13.59 -4.47 2.35
N ALA A 56 12.43 -4.71 1.71
CA ALA A 56 12.38 -5.03 0.29
C ALA A 56 12.97 -3.90 -0.56
N ALA A 57 12.70 -2.64 -0.22
CA ALA A 57 13.27 -1.48 -0.91
C ALA A 57 14.80 -1.52 -0.96
N ASP A 58 15.43 -1.84 0.16
CA ASP A 58 16.87 -1.84 0.29
C ASP A 58 17.51 -2.99 -0.48
N LEU A 59 16.93 -4.19 -0.41
CA LEU A 59 17.37 -5.35 -1.21
C LEU A 59 17.36 -5.05 -2.72
N TYR A 60 16.31 -4.41 -3.21
CA TYR A 60 16.21 -4.05 -4.63
C TYR A 60 17.26 -3.01 -5.08
N LYS A 61 17.62 -2.06 -4.20
CA LYS A 61 18.70 -1.10 -4.47
C LYS A 61 20.04 -1.82 -4.59
N GLU A 62 20.29 -2.80 -3.72
CA GLU A 62 21.54 -3.57 -3.68
C GLU A 62 21.70 -4.49 -4.91
N GLU A 63 20.62 -5.14 -5.36
CA GLU A 63 20.65 -6.10 -6.47
C GLU A 63 20.62 -5.46 -7.88
N GLY A 64 20.48 -4.13 -7.99
CA GLY A 64 20.39 -3.42 -9.28
C GLY A 64 19.15 -3.80 -10.11
N ARG A 65 18.15 -4.45 -9.50
CA ARG A 65 16.93 -4.96 -10.14
C ARG A 65 15.89 -3.85 -10.31
N GLY A 66 16.14 -2.90 -11.21
CA GLY A 66 15.15 -1.85 -11.55
C GLY A 66 14.62 -1.06 -10.33
N LYS A 67 13.50 -0.33 -10.50
CA LYS A 67 12.84 0.34 -9.39
C LYS A 67 11.69 -0.55 -8.88
N PRO A 68 11.74 -1.06 -7.64
CA PRO A 68 10.56 -1.66 -7.02
C PRO A 68 9.44 -0.60 -7.00
N PRO A 69 8.17 -1.00 -6.98
CA PRO A 69 7.04 -0.06 -7.02
C PRO A 69 6.84 0.68 -5.68
N LEU A 70 7.93 1.04 -4.99
CA LEU A 70 7.94 1.78 -3.72
C LEU A 70 7.24 3.12 -3.82
N HIS A 71 7.26 3.74 -5.00
CA HIS A 71 6.56 4.99 -5.28
C HIS A 71 5.04 4.87 -5.09
N LEU A 72 4.50 3.66 -5.00
CA LEU A 72 3.08 3.43 -4.70
C LEU A 72 2.77 3.48 -3.20
N TYR A 73 3.77 3.35 -2.32
CA TYR A 73 3.61 3.34 -0.87
C TYR A 73 3.93 4.72 -0.29
N ASP A 74 2.96 5.31 0.39
CA ASP A 74 3.07 6.63 1.02
C ASP A 74 2.65 6.53 2.49
N ILE A 75 3.65 6.48 3.37
CA ILE A 75 3.43 6.35 4.81
C ILE A 75 2.82 7.61 5.43
N GLU A 76 3.06 8.79 4.86
CA GLU A 76 2.53 10.05 5.38
C GLU A 76 1.02 10.13 5.13
N ILE A 77 0.58 9.79 3.91
CA ILE A 77 -0.84 9.69 3.58
C ILE A 77 -1.51 8.60 4.41
N ALA A 78 -0.87 7.43 4.57
CA ALA A 78 -1.44 6.33 5.34
C ALA A 78 -1.65 6.70 6.81
N VAL A 79 -0.63 7.26 7.46
CA VAL A 79 -0.73 7.73 8.86
C VAL A 79 -1.78 8.83 8.98
N ARG A 80 -1.86 9.75 8.01
CA ARG A 80 -2.86 10.81 8.02
C ARG A 80 -4.29 10.26 7.91
N LEU A 81 -4.53 9.34 6.98
CA LEU A 81 -5.84 8.70 6.80
C LEU A 81 -6.28 7.96 8.06
N LEU A 82 -5.37 7.22 8.70
CA LEU A 82 -5.68 6.52 9.94
C LEU A 82 -6.05 7.50 11.06
N LYS A 83 -5.30 8.59 11.22
CA LYS A 83 -5.59 9.62 12.23
C LYS A 83 -6.92 10.34 11.99
N ASP A 84 -7.25 10.65 10.75
CA ASP A 84 -8.51 11.32 10.39
C ASP A 84 -9.73 10.39 10.51
N SER A 85 -9.52 9.08 10.65
CA SER A 85 -10.58 8.06 10.80
C SER A 85 -10.90 7.68 12.26
N LEU A 86 -10.14 8.20 13.22
CA LEU A 86 -10.35 8.03 14.66
C LEU A 86 -11.29 9.11 15.20
#